data_AF-L0AGI6-F1
#
_entry.id   AF-L0AGI6-F1
#
_cell.length_a   1.000
_cell.length_b   1.000
_cell.length_c   1.000
_cell.angle_alpha   90.00
_cell.angle_beta   90.00
_cell.angle_gamma   90.00
#
_symmetry.space_group_name_H-M   'P 1'
#
loop_
_entity.id
_entity.type
_entity.pdbx_description
1 polymer ?
#
loop_
_entity_poly.entity_id
_entity_poly.type
_entity_poly.pdbx_seq_one_letter_code
_entity_poly.pdbx_strand_id
1 'polypeptide(L)'
;MTPSHRRDPDRSVAVHNRLWTALQPVRRHARARLEVDTRALAALRIALGSIVLFDLFHRAGSLETFYTNAGVYPLEVYQSTYSRYTGFSLHAASGEVWFQQLLFVIAGAFAVALILGYRTRLVGFVSLVLLLSLHARNPAVLNGADQLLRVLLIVALLTPLGERWSVDALRRGSARTTVVTFGTVALLAQPVVVFTQNAILKHEGDSWYAGEGITIAFASDEMTIFLGNHLGSYPALLELFNWVWITLLAGSGAFLLLTRGWQRVPVVFVYLGAFGGLLLSVSVGLFPLVLAAAVLPFLPTQFWDALEHLVPSRLARFRPRVSWLGPLERPPLEWRALGGLRRRGHGQIASFVTGYARSVLTVAGFLVLVWMLLFGATHASSYDVPDEIYSPHLDEQRWGLYAPDPSESYGWFGTEARLENGSAVGAFGDENITADRPPDAAQEYENFRERKYLESVRDSGTDDSEGIIATSYADWACEQAVDEYGEDELETVTLYRFIQSKPLEGEYEEAPQHYTVVERSC
;
A
#
# COMPACT_ATOMS: atom_id res chain seq x y z
N MET A 1 58.52 29.44 15.30
CA MET A 1 57.29 30.21 15.00
C MET A 1 56.31 29.29 14.30
N THR A 2 55.24 28.89 14.99
CA THR A 2 53.98 28.41 14.40
C THR A 2 52.91 28.63 15.47
N PRO A 3 52.01 29.62 15.32
CA PRO A 3 50.98 29.86 16.30
C PRO A 3 49.88 28.81 16.15
N SER A 4 49.65 28.02 17.20
CA SER A 4 48.51 27.11 17.28
C SER A 4 47.22 27.93 17.31
N HIS A 5 46.44 27.89 16.23
CA HIS A 5 45.08 28.40 16.19
C HIS A 5 44.20 27.60 17.18
N ARG A 6 44.09 28.07 18.43
CA ARG A 6 42.98 27.67 19.30
C ARG A 6 41.71 28.20 18.68
N ARG A 7 40.89 27.32 18.08
CA ARG A 7 39.51 27.65 17.70
C ARG A 7 38.76 27.99 18.98
N ASP A 8 38.40 29.25 19.11
CA ASP A 8 37.66 29.80 20.24
C ASP A 8 36.21 29.25 20.24
N PRO A 9 35.83 28.34 21.15
CA PRO A 9 34.52 27.70 21.14
C PRO A 9 33.38 28.70 21.29
N ASP A 10 33.61 29.83 21.96
CA ASP A 10 32.61 30.89 22.18
C ASP A 10 32.19 31.61 20.88
N ARG A 11 33.11 31.78 19.92
CA ARG A 11 32.76 32.34 18.61
C ARG A 11 31.85 31.41 17.80
N SER A 12 32.07 30.10 17.88
CA SER A 12 31.24 29.12 17.17
C SER A 12 29.81 29.06 17.73
N VAL A 13 29.66 29.14 19.06
CA VAL A 13 28.36 29.17 19.74
C VAL A 13 27.63 30.50 19.47
N ALA A 14 28.33 31.63 19.47
CA ALA A 14 27.75 32.93 19.16
C ALA A 14 27.27 33.04 17.70
N VAL A 15 28.04 32.51 16.74
CA VAL A 15 27.66 32.44 15.33
C VAL A 15 26.47 31.49 15.14
N HIS A 16 26.48 30.32 15.80
CA HIS A 16 25.36 29.38 15.80
C HIS A 16 24.07 30.03 16.33
N ASN A 17 24.14 30.72 17.46
CA ASN A 17 22.98 31.40 18.07
C ASN A 17 22.45 32.55 17.21
N ARG A 18 23.33 33.34 16.57
CA ARG A 18 22.92 34.39 15.63
C ARG A 18 22.23 33.81 14.39
N LEU A 19 22.80 32.77 13.78
CA LEU A 19 22.17 32.03 12.68
C LEU A 19 20.82 31.45 13.08
N TRP A 20 20.72 30.85 14.28
CA TRP A 20 19.48 30.28 14.80
C TRP A 20 18.37 31.31 15.00
N THR A 21 18.74 32.50 15.46
CA THR A 21 17.82 33.62 15.65
C THR A 21 17.39 34.21 14.31
N ALA A 22 18.33 34.37 13.37
CA ALA A 22 18.04 34.85 12.01
C ALA A 22 17.11 33.89 11.23
N LEU A 23 17.22 32.58 11.47
CA LEU A 23 16.37 31.56 10.87
C LEU A 23 15.03 31.36 11.60
N GLN A 24 14.80 32.02 12.73
CA GLN A 24 13.57 31.90 13.50
C GLN A 24 12.27 32.14 12.69
N PRO A 25 12.14 33.19 11.87
CA PRO A 25 10.95 33.38 11.03
C PRO A 25 10.76 32.23 10.04
N VAL A 26 11.80 31.79 9.34
CA VAL A 26 11.73 30.67 8.39
C VAL A 26 11.31 29.38 9.11
N ARG A 27 11.92 29.10 10.26
CA ARG A 27 11.61 27.91 11.08
C ARG A 27 10.19 27.94 11.62
N ARG A 28 9.66 29.10 12.03
CA ARG A 28 8.26 29.24 12.44
C ARG A 28 7.30 28.94 11.29
N HIS A 29 7.59 29.45 10.09
CA HIS A 29 6.77 29.20 8.90
C HIS A 29 6.86 27.76 8.38
N ALA A 30 8.02 27.12 8.47
CA ALA A 30 8.22 25.72 8.12
C ALA A 30 7.50 24.82 9.13
N ARG A 31 7.69 25.08 10.43
CA ARG A 31 7.01 24.36 11.50
C ARG A 31 5.49 24.43 11.33
N ALA A 32 4.92 25.62 11.12
CA ALA A 32 3.48 25.81 10.93
C ALA A 32 2.87 24.99 9.78
N ARG A 33 3.66 24.57 8.79
CA ARG A 33 3.21 23.72 7.66
C ARG A 33 3.32 22.23 7.94
N LEU A 34 4.25 21.86 8.81
CA LEU A 34 4.62 20.50 9.17
C LEU A 34 3.96 20.03 10.49
N GLU A 35 3.21 20.91 11.17
CA GLU A 35 2.42 20.52 12.34
C GLU A 35 1.25 19.64 11.91
N VAL A 36 1.14 18.48 12.55
CA VAL A 36 0.03 17.53 12.33
C VAL A 36 -0.86 17.54 13.57
N ASP A 37 -2.17 17.67 13.36
CA ASP A 37 -3.16 17.54 14.44
C ASP A 37 -3.23 16.08 14.91
N THR A 38 -3.26 15.85 16.21
CA THR A 38 -3.32 14.49 16.77
C THR A 38 -4.64 13.77 16.48
N ARG A 39 -5.73 14.48 16.14
CA ARG A 39 -6.98 13.90 15.63
C ARG A 39 -6.79 13.32 14.23
N ALA A 40 -5.99 13.98 13.38
CA ALA A 40 -5.64 13.46 12.07
C ALA A 40 -4.81 12.16 12.17
N LEU A 41 -3.88 12.08 13.13
CA LEU A 41 -3.14 10.84 13.41
C LEU A 41 -4.05 9.72 13.94
N ALA A 42 -5.08 10.06 14.71
CA ALA A 42 -6.06 9.09 15.17
C ALA A 42 -6.94 8.58 14.02
N ALA A 43 -7.36 9.47 13.10
CA ALA A 43 -8.05 9.10 11.88
C ALA A 43 -7.19 8.20 10.98
N LEU A 44 -5.91 8.53 10.79
CA LEU A 44 -4.95 7.68 10.08
C LEU A 44 -4.84 6.29 10.73
N ARG A 45 -4.71 6.21 12.06
CA ARG A 45 -4.63 4.91 12.76
C ARG A 45 -5.87 4.04 12.51
N ILE A 46 -7.05 4.65 12.60
CA ILE A 46 -8.32 3.97 12.34
C ILE A 46 -8.37 3.51 10.87
N ALA A 47 -8.04 4.39 9.93
CA ALA A 47 -8.02 4.07 8.50
C ALA A 47 -7.05 2.92 8.20
N LEU A 48 -5.80 2.97 8.68
CA LEU A 48 -4.81 1.91 8.48
C LEU A 48 -5.27 0.57 9.08
N GLY A 49 -5.78 0.58 10.31
CA GLY A 49 -6.30 -0.63 10.93
C GLY A 49 -7.51 -1.21 10.18
N SER A 50 -8.42 -0.36 9.69
CA SER A 50 -9.55 -0.78 8.86
C SER A 50 -9.12 -1.32 7.51
N ILE A 51 -8.12 -0.72 6.87
CA ILE A 51 -7.57 -1.19 5.59
C ILE A 51 -6.93 -2.57 5.76
N VAL A 52 -6.15 -2.79 6.83
CA VAL A 52 -5.59 -4.12 7.13
C VAL A 52 -6.71 -5.14 7.35
N LEU A 53 -7.76 -4.78 8.09
CA LEU A 53 -8.89 -5.69 8.32
C LEU A 53 -9.65 -6.02 7.02
N PHE A 54 -9.86 -5.01 6.17
CA PHE A 54 -10.50 -5.19 4.87
C PHE A 54 -9.63 -6.03 3.92
N ASP A 55 -8.32 -5.83 3.91
CA ASP A 55 -7.36 -6.65 3.14
C ASP A 55 -7.44 -8.12 3.56
N LEU A 56 -7.42 -8.40 4.87
CA LEU A 56 -7.54 -9.76 5.40
C LEU A 56 -8.87 -10.40 5.01
N PHE A 57 -9.98 -9.65 5.08
CA PHE A 57 -11.29 -10.14 4.68
C PHE A 57 -11.35 -10.47 3.19
N HIS A 58 -10.82 -9.59 2.33
CA HIS A 58 -10.76 -9.81 0.89
C HIS A 58 -9.87 -11.02 0.55
N ARG A 59 -8.69 -11.14 1.18
CA ARG A 59 -7.77 -12.27 0.96
C ARG A 59 -8.30 -13.59 1.52
N ALA A 60 -9.22 -13.55 2.50
CA ALA A 60 -9.82 -14.75 3.06
C ALA A 60 -10.67 -15.53 2.04
N GLY A 61 -11.22 -14.85 1.02
CA GLY A 61 -12.02 -15.48 -0.03
C GLY A 61 -11.23 -16.45 -0.91
N SER A 62 -9.95 -16.16 -1.17
CA SER A 62 -9.04 -16.96 -1.99
C SER A 62 -7.81 -17.43 -1.19
N LEU A 63 -8.03 -17.67 0.12
CA LEU A 63 -6.97 -18.03 1.05
C LEU A 63 -6.35 -19.39 0.70
N GLU A 64 -7.18 -20.36 0.33
CA GLU A 64 -6.76 -21.69 -0.07
C GLU A 64 -5.89 -21.63 -1.33
N THR A 65 -6.42 -20.99 -2.38
CA THR A 65 -5.76 -20.83 -3.68
C THR A 65 -4.38 -20.16 -3.58
N PHE A 66 -4.23 -19.07 -2.81
CA PHE A 66 -2.99 -18.28 -2.86
C PHE A 66 -2.02 -18.49 -1.69
N TYR A 67 -2.41 -19.15 -0.60
CA TYR A 67 -1.57 -19.24 0.61
C TYR A 67 -1.37 -20.66 1.15
N THR A 68 -1.96 -21.69 0.53
CA THR A 68 -1.89 -23.07 1.01
C THR A 68 -1.17 -23.99 0.02
N ASN A 69 -0.95 -25.25 0.41
CA ASN A 69 -0.37 -26.27 -0.46
C ASN A 69 -1.37 -26.84 -1.48
N ALA A 70 -2.67 -26.65 -1.28
CA ALA A 70 -3.72 -27.11 -2.20
C ALA A 70 -3.99 -26.10 -3.34
N GLY A 71 -3.31 -24.96 -3.32
CA GLY A 71 -3.51 -23.89 -4.29
C GLY A 71 -2.31 -23.70 -5.23
N VAL A 72 -2.41 -22.70 -6.08
CA VAL A 72 -1.43 -22.36 -7.13
C VAL A 72 -0.03 -21.98 -6.63
N TYR A 73 0.14 -21.72 -5.33
CA TYR A 73 1.41 -21.24 -4.76
C TYR A 73 1.83 -21.99 -3.48
N PRO A 74 2.13 -23.30 -3.57
CA PRO A 74 2.49 -24.15 -2.44
C PRO A 74 3.82 -23.73 -1.79
N LEU A 75 4.13 -24.31 -0.62
CA LEU A 75 5.36 -24.00 0.11
C LEU A 75 6.64 -24.29 -0.69
N GLU A 76 6.64 -25.31 -1.54
CA GLU A 76 7.77 -25.69 -2.37
C GLU A 76 8.12 -24.56 -3.36
N VAL A 77 7.10 -24.03 -4.04
CA VAL A 77 7.23 -22.87 -4.92
C VAL A 77 7.75 -21.65 -4.18
N TYR A 78 7.18 -21.34 -3.01
CA TYR A 78 7.67 -20.24 -2.15
C TYR A 78 9.16 -20.40 -1.78
N GLN A 79 9.65 -21.63 -1.55
CA GLN A 79 11.05 -21.86 -1.20
C GLN A 79 11.99 -21.67 -2.40
N SER A 80 11.50 -21.95 -3.60
CA SER A 80 12.27 -21.86 -4.84
C SER A 80 12.15 -20.50 -5.56
N THR A 81 11.13 -19.71 -5.23
CA THR A 81 10.85 -18.41 -5.87
C THR A 81 11.03 -17.27 -4.86
N TYR A 82 11.54 -16.13 -5.31
CA TYR A 82 11.81 -14.97 -4.45
C TYR A 82 12.67 -15.29 -3.22
N SER A 83 13.81 -15.98 -3.42
CA SER A 83 14.75 -16.48 -2.40
C SER A 83 15.29 -15.45 -1.40
N ARG A 84 15.07 -14.14 -1.63
CA ARG A 84 15.41 -13.08 -0.67
C ARG A 84 14.40 -13.00 0.50
N TYR A 85 13.21 -13.58 0.36
CA TYR A 85 12.14 -13.56 1.37
C TYR A 85 11.94 -14.91 2.07
N THR A 86 12.65 -15.95 1.63
CA THR A 86 12.60 -17.27 2.27
C THR A 86 13.11 -17.18 3.71
N GLY A 87 12.31 -17.69 4.63
CA GLY A 87 12.61 -17.67 6.08
C GLY A 87 12.12 -16.44 6.85
N PHE A 88 11.57 -15.42 6.17
CA PHE A 88 11.03 -14.22 6.83
C PHE A 88 9.50 -14.22 6.99
N SER A 89 8.81 -15.27 6.51
CA SER A 89 7.35 -15.41 6.61
C SER A 89 6.94 -16.44 7.67
N LEU A 90 6.23 -15.99 8.70
CA LEU A 90 5.48 -16.84 9.63
C LEU A 90 4.40 -17.66 8.91
N HIS A 91 3.74 -17.06 7.90
CA HIS A 91 2.78 -17.76 7.02
C HIS A 91 3.42 -18.90 6.23
N ALA A 92 4.74 -18.90 6.03
CA ALA A 92 5.44 -20.01 5.37
C ALA A 92 5.86 -21.13 6.34
N ALA A 93 5.52 -21.05 7.63
CA ALA A 93 5.84 -22.11 8.58
C ALA A 93 4.99 -23.39 8.36
N SER A 94 3.84 -23.28 7.70
CA SER A 94 2.99 -24.41 7.30
C SER A 94 2.10 -24.01 6.12
N GLY A 95 1.91 -24.92 5.17
CA GLY A 95 1.04 -24.72 4.00
C GLY A 95 -0.40 -25.17 4.24
N GLU A 96 -0.74 -25.57 5.47
CA GLU A 96 -2.07 -26.07 5.83
C GLU A 96 -3.11 -24.95 5.91
N VAL A 97 -4.33 -25.23 5.44
CA VAL A 97 -5.45 -24.25 5.42
C VAL A 97 -5.74 -23.71 6.82
N TRP A 98 -5.85 -24.60 7.83
CA TRP A 98 -6.17 -24.22 9.21
C TRP A 98 -5.11 -23.29 9.82
N PHE A 99 -3.84 -23.46 9.43
CA PHE A 99 -2.75 -22.64 9.95
C PHE A 99 -2.81 -21.22 9.38
N GLN A 100 -3.11 -21.09 8.09
CA GLN A 100 -3.36 -19.80 7.45
C GLN A 100 -4.57 -19.09 8.06
N GLN A 101 -5.69 -19.81 8.25
CA GLN A 101 -6.88 -19.27 8.91
C GLN A 101 -6.58 -18.75 10.32
N LEU A 102 -5.82 -19.50 11.11
CA LEU A 102 -5.40 -19.07 12.45
C LEU A 102 -4.61 -17.76 12.41
N LEU A 103 -3.62 -17.64 11.52
CA LEU A 103 -2.83 -16.43 11.39
C LEU A 103 -3.67 -15.23 10.91
N PHE A 104 -4.63 -15.44 10.00
CA PHE A 104 -5.58 -14.40 9.58
C PHE A 104 -6.46 -13.91 10.73
N VAL A 105 -6.98 -14.81 11.57
CA VAL A 105 -7.77 -14.45 12.76
C VAL A 105 -6.93 -13.67 13.77
N ILE A 106 -5.69 -14.10 13.99
CA ILE A 106 -4.74 -13.38 14.88
C ILE A 106 -4.46 -11.98 14.31
N ALA A 107 -4.14 -11.86 13.03
CA ALA A 107 -3.90 -10.59 12.37
C ALA A 107 -5.12 -9.66 12.44
N GLY A 108 -6.32 -10.20 12.22
CA GLY A 108 -7.59 -9.47 12.34
C GLY A 108 -7.81 -8.94 13.76
N ALA A 109 -7.53 -9.74 14.79
CA ALA A 109 -7.62 -9.29 16.18
C ALA A 109 -6.63 -8.14 16.49
N PHE A 110 -5.41 -8.20 15.96
CA PHE A 110 -4.44 -7.11 16.09
C PHE A 110 -4.86 -5.86 15.30
N ALA A 111 -5.45 -6.00 14.12
CA ALA A 111 -6.01 -4.89 13.35
C ALA A 111 -7.13 -4.18 14.11
N VAL A 112 -8.06 -4.94 14.72
CA VAL A 112 -9.09 -4.37 15.60
C VAL A 112 -8.48 -3.66 16.81
N ALA A 113 -7.48 -4.26 17.46
CA ALA A 113 -6.78 -3.62 18.56
C ALA A 113 -6.06 -2.32 18.14
N LEU A 114 -5.55 -2.26 16.90
CA LEU A 114 -4.94 -1.06 16.30
C LEU A 114 -5.98 0.03 16.09
N ILE A 115 -7.16 -0.30 15.54
CA ILE A 115 -8.30 0.63 15.37
C ILE A 115 -8.67 1.25 16.73
N LEU A 116 -8.83 0.42 17.75
CA LEU A 116 -9.13 0.84 19.13
C LEU A 116 -7.98 1.61 19.80
N GLY A 117 -6.76 1.54 19.26
CA GLY A 117 -5.57 2.16 19.82
C GLY A 117 -5.20 1.61 21.20
N TYR A 118 -5.30 0.30 21.38
CA TYR A 118 -4.82 -0.41 22.57
C TYR A 118 -3.35 -0.79 22.39
N ARG A 119 -2.46 -0.33 23.28
CA ARG A 119 -1.00 -0.53 23.16
C ARG A 119 -0.51 -0.21 21.74
N THR A 120 -0.94 0.94 21.23
CA THR A 120 -0.94 1.33 19.82
C THR A 120 0.38 1.03 19.11
N ARG A 121 1.53 1.30 19.75
CA ARG A 121 2.85 1.04 19.16
C ARG A 121 3.19 -0.45 19.04
N LEU A 122 2.94 -1.21 20.11
CA LEU A 122 3.21 -2.65 20.12
C LEU A 122 2.26 -3.37 19.16
N VAL A 123 0.96 -3.09 19.28
CA VAL A 123 -0.06 -3.69 18.42
C VAL A 123 0.16 -3.30 16.96
N GLY A 124 0.50 -2.05 16.68
CA GLY A 124 0.82 -1.63 15.32
C GLY A 124 2.11 -2.26 14.78
N PHE A 125 3.15 -2.45 15.61
CA PHE A 125 4.36 -3.19 15.22
C PHE A 125 4.07 -4.66 14.94
N VAL A 126 3.28 -5.33 15.78
CA VAL A 126 2.88 -6.73 15.55
C VAL A 126 2.01 -6.85 14.29
N SER A 127 1.08 -5.91 14.08
CA SER A 127 0.27 -5.84 12.85
C SER A 127 1.15 -5.68 11.61
N LEU A 128 2.20 -4.85 11.67
CA LEU A 128 3.18 -4.70 10.61
C LEU A 128 3.94 -6.02 10.36
N VAL A 129 4.41 -6.71 11.41
CA VAL A 129 5.12 -7.98 11.25
C VAL A 129 4.23 -9.04 10.60
N LEU A 130 2.96 -9.16 11.02
CA LEU A 130 2.00 -10.08 10.41
C LEU A 130 1.71 -9.71 8.95
N LEU A 131 1.55 -8.42 8.65
CA LEU A 131 1.36 -7.94 7.27
C LEU A 131 2.59 -8.23 6.39
N LEU A 132 3.80 -7.97 6.89
CA LEU A 132 5.04 -8.30 6.17
C LEU A 132 5.17 -9.80 5.93
N SER A 133 4.81 -10.61 6.93
CA SER A 133 4.78 -12.06 6.77
C SER A 133 3.78 -12.51 5.70
N LEU A 134 2.57 -11.96 5.69
CA LEU A 134 1.55 -12.31 4.70
C LEU A 134 2.01 -11.95 3.28
N HIS A 135 2.56 -10.75 3.11
CA HIS A 135 3.12 -10.31 1.84
C HIS A 135 4.33 -11.15 1.41
N ALA A 136 5.20 -11.54 2.33
CA ALA A 136 6.33 -12.40 2.02
C ALA A 136 5.90 -13.82 1.61
N ARG A 137 4.72 -14.32 2.05
CA ARG A 137 4.25 -15.69 1.72
C ARG A 137 3.93 -15.87 0.24
N ASN A 138 3.40 -14.83 -0.40
CA ASN A 138 3.10 -14.84 -1.82
C ASN A 138 3.30 -13.43 -2.42
N PRO A 139 4.50 -13.13 -2.93
CA PRO A 139 4.78 -11.87 -3.62
C PRO A 139 4.03 -11.71 -4.96
N ALA A 140 3.64 -12.81 -5.62
CA ALA A 140 3.05 -12.81 -6.96
C ALA A 140 1.64 -12.17 -7.01
N VAL A 141 0.94 -12.11 -5.87
CA VAL A 141 -0.40 -11.48 -5.76
C VAL A 141 -0.36 -10.02 -5.29
N LEU A 142 0.83 -9.44 -5.14
CA LEU A 142 0.99 -8.09 -4.58
C LEU A 142 0.99 -7.01 -5.66
N ASN A 143 0.43 -5.86 -5.31
CA ASN A 143 0.48 -4.66 -6.14
C ASN A 143 1.04 -3.45 -5.38
N GLY A 144 1.06 -2.29 -6.04
CA GLY A 144 1.56 -1.04 -5.44
C GLY A 144 0.81 -0.63 -4.16
N ALA A 145 -0.46 -1.02 -4.00
CA ALA A 145 -1.21 -0.70 -2.77
C ALA A 145 -0.67 -1.44 -1.55
N ASP A 146 -0.33 -2.70 -1.72
CA ASP A 146 0.23 -3.54 -0.66
C ASP A 146 1.59 -2.97 -0.21
N GLN A 147 2.40 -2.48 -1.16
CA GLN A 147 3.65 -1.79 -0.88
C GLN A 147 3.43 -0.47 -0.14
N LEU A 148 2.51 0.37 -0.63
CA LEU A 148 2.20 1.65 -0.01
C LEU A 148 1.70 1.46 1.43
N LEU A 149 0.86 0.45 1.66
CA LEU A 149 0.35 0.12 2.99
C LEU A 149 1.47 -0.23 3.97
N ARG A 150 2.44 -1.07 3.56
CA ARG A 150 3.62 -1.41 4.38
C ARG A 150 4.42 -0.15 4.74
N VAL A 151 4.76 0.66 3.75
CA VAL A 151 5.56 1.88 3.93
C VAL A 151 4.83 2.87 4.83
N LEU A 152 3.54 3.11 4.58
CA LEU A 152 2.74 4.04 5.35
C LEU A 152 2.58 3.57 6.81
N LEU A 153 2.40 2.26 7.05
CA LEU A 153 2.33 1.70 8.40
C LEU A 153 3.67 1.85 9.16
N ILE A 154 4.80 1.57 8.52
CA ILE A 154 6.15 1.78 9.09
C ILE A 154 6.32 3.23 9.54
N VAL A 155 5.98 4.17 8.66
CA VAL A 155 6.16 5.61 8.92
C VAL A 155 5.19 6.10 9.99
N ALA A 156 3.94 5.64 9.94
CA ALA A 156 2.92 5.96 10.92
C ALA A 156 3.33 5.52 12.33
N LEU A 157 4.01 4.38 12.51
CA LEU A 157 4.50 3.90 13.81
C LEU A 157 5.54 4.83 14.47
N LEU A 158 6.23 5.65 13.67
CA LEU A 158 7.17 6.67 14.17
C LEU A 158 6.44 7.92 14.70
N THR A 159 5.14 8.02 14.48
CA THR A 159 4.27 9.09 14.95
C THR A 159 3.47 8.67 16.20
N PRO A 160 2.93 9.61 16.97
CA PRO A 160 2.17 9.27 18.17
C PRO A 160 0.69 8.94 17.85
N LEU A 161 0.44 7.86 17.10
CA LEU A 161 -0.89 7.38 16.67
C LEU A 161 -1.90 7.15 17.81
N GLY A 162 -1.41 6.93 19.03
CA GLY A 162 -2.22 6.70 20.24
C GLY A 162 -2.51 7.95 21.06
N GLU A 163 -2.28 9.17 20.55
CA GLU A 163 -2.55 10.42 21.30
C GLU A 163 -4.04 10.74 21.42
N ARG A 164 -4.88 10.36 20.45
CA ARG A 164 -6.32 10.62 20.46
C ARG A 164 -7.17 9.44 19.97
N TRP A 165 -8.44 9.48 20.37
CA TRP A 165 -9.47 8.46 20.08
C TRP A 165 -9.01 7.03 20.31
N SER A 166 -8.22 6.79 21.37
CA SER A 166 -7.64 5.50 21.67
C SER A 166 -7.82 5.11 23.12
N VAL A 167 -7.79 3.80 23.39
CA VAL A 167 -7.68 3.27 24.75
C VAL A 167 -6.45 3.85 25.47
N ASP A 168 -5.32 3.98 24.76
CA ASP A 168 -4.10 4.55 25.31
C ASP A 168 -4.26 6.04 25.71
N ALA A 169 -5.00 6.84 24.93
CA ALA A 169 -5.28 8.24 25.24
C ALA A 169 -6.22 8.36 26.44
N LEU A 170 -7.25 7.50 26.50
CA LEU A 170 -8.19 7.45 27.62
C LEU A 170 -7.47 7.16 28.94
N ARG A 171 -6.53 6.20 28.97
CA ARG A 171 -5.68 5.92 30.14
C ARG A 171 -4.75 7.07 30.51
N ARG A 172 -4.23 7.80 29.52
CA ARG A 172 -3.26 8.89 29.72
C ARG A 172 -3.92 10.15 30.29
N GLY A 173 -5.18 10.40 29.96
CA GLY A 173 -5.96 11.55 30.44
C GLY A 173 -5.54 12.92 29.88
N SER A 174 -4.51 12.97 29.03
CA SER A 174 -4.08 14.19 28.34
C SER A 174 -3.67 13.87 26.90
N ALA A 175 -3.84 14.85 26.01
CA ALA A 175 -3.50 14.75 24.60
C ALA A 175 -2.97 16.09 24.10
N ARG A 176 -1.93 16.06 23.26
CA ARG A 176 -1.44 17.27 22.58
C ARG A 176 -2.38 17.65 21.45
N THR A 177 -2.44 18.93 21.11
CA THR A 177 -3.20 19.41 19.94
C THR A 177 -2.48 19.06 18.65
N THR A 178 -1.21 19.48 18.53
CA THR A 178 -0.36 19.26 17.36
C THR A 178 0.98 18.64 17.74
N VAL A 179 1.61 17.97 16.78
CA VAL A 179 2.95 17.37 16.93
C VAL A 179 3.79 17.64 15.68
N VAL A 180 5.08 17.88 15.89
CA VAL A 180 6.11 17.95 14.84
C VAL A 180 7.30 17.12 15.28
N THR A 181 7.62 16.06 14.53
CA THR A 181 8.82 15.23 14.66
C THR A 181 9.32 14.84 13.27
N PHE A 182 10.52 14.29 13.15
CA PHE A 182 10.96 13.70 11.88
C PHE A 182 10.00 12.62 11.37
N GLY A 183 9.38 11.84 12.27
CA GLY A 183 8.37 10.86 11.90
C GLY A 183 7.10 11.49 11.31
N THR A 184 6.60 12.60 11.86
CA THR A 184 5.43 13.28 11.26
C THR A 184 5.79 13.99 9.96
N VAL A 185 7.02 14.47 9.81
CA VAL A 185 7.51 15.04 8.55
C VAL A 185 7.64 13.96 7.49
N ALA A 186 8.20 12.78 7.82
CA ALA A 186 8.24 11.62 6.94
C ALA A 186 6.82 11.20 6.52
N LEU A 187 5.88 11.19 7.45
CA LEU A 187 4.47 10.86 7.18
C LEU A 187 3.84 11.82 6.15
N LEU A 188 4.12 13.12 6.24
CA LEU A 188 3.63 14.10 5.26
C LEU A 188 4.41 14.03 3.93
N ALA A 189 5.71 13.75 3.98
CA ALA A 189 6.55 13.66 2.78
C ALA A 189 6.17 12.45 1.92
N GLN A 190 5.79 11.33 2.53
CA GLN A 190 5.55 10.06 1.85
C GLN A 190 4.56 10.16 0.67
N PRO A 191 3.31 10.64 0.81
CA PRO A 191 2.40 10.75 -0.32
C PRO A 191 2.87 11.78 -1.36
N VAL A 192 3.58 12.84 -0.93
CA VAL A 192 4.13 13.83 -1.85
C VAL A 192 5.22 13.21 -2.74
N VAL A 193 6.09 12.37 -2.18
CA VAL A 193 7.10 11.62 -2.94
C VAL A 193 6.41 10.68 -3.94
N VAL A 194 5.42 9.91 -3.50
CA VAL A 194 4.63 9.01 -4.38
C VAL A 194 4.02 9.77 -5.56
N PHE A 195 3.32 10.86 -5.31
CA PHE A 195 2.66 11.64 -6.35
C PHE A 195 3.66 12.31 -7.30
N THR A 196 4.77 12.81 -6.78
CA THR A 196 5.80 13.45 -7.59
C THR A 196 6.50 12.43 -8.49
N GLN A 197 6.85 11.24 -7.96
CA GLN A 197 7.44 10.17 -8.75
C GLN A 197 6.47 9.68 -9.84
N ASN A 198 5.18 9.54 -9.51
CA ASN A 198 4.18 9.15 -10.50
C ASN A 198 4.03 10.20 -11.62
N ALA A 199 4.09 11.49 -11.28
CA ALA A 199 4.10 12.57 -12.27
C ALA A 199 5.33 12.52 -13.18
N ILE A 200 6.52 12.28 -12.61
CA ILE A 200 7.78 12.16 -13.38
C ILE A 200 7.69 10.98 -14.36
N LEU A 201 7.29 9.80 -13.89
CA LEU A 201 7.15 8.61 -14.75
C LEU A 201 6.13 8.81 -15.86
N LYS A 202 5.03 9.53 -15.60
CA LYS A 202 4.02 9.87 -16.63
C LYS A 202 4.46 10.96 -17.60
N HIS A 203 5.50 11.71 -17.26
CA HIS A 203 6.09 12.72 -18.14
C HIS A 203 7.07 12.11 -19.14
N GLU A 204 7.54 10.88 -18.90
CA GLU A 204 8.39 10.14 -19.84
C GLU A 204 7.61 9.62 -21.06
N GLY A 205 6.28 9.56 -20.98
CA GLY A 205 5.38 9.15 -22.07
C GLY A 205 4.66 10.33 -22.72
N ASP A 206 3.99 10.06 -23.84
CA ASP A 206 3.33 11.09 -24.66
C ASP A 206 1.85 11.27 -24.31
N SER A 207 1.15 10.22 -23.87
CA SER A 207 -0.32 10.22 -23.77
C SER A 207 -0.86 11.05 -22.61
N TRP A 208 -0.15 11.11 -21.47
CA TRP A 208 -0.64 11.80 -20.27
C TRP A 208 -0.66 13.32 -20.43
N TYR A 209 0.37 13.88 -21.07
CA TYR A 209 0.48 15.31 -21.32
C TYR A 209 -0.21 15.74 -22.63
N ALA A 210 -0.67 14.77 -23.44
CA ALA A 210 -1.61 15.02 -24.53
C ALA A 210 -3.08 15.12 -24.07
N GLY A 211 -3.41 14.69 -22.84
CA GLY A 211 -4.79 14.65 -22.34
C GLY A 211 -5.46 13.27 -22.46
N GLU A 212 -4.77 12.30 -23.04
CA GLU A 212 -5.35 11.03 -23.50
C GLU A 212 -5.14 9.88 -22.52
N GLY A 213 -4.22 10.01 -21.55
CA GLY A 213 -3.81 8.91 -20.67
C GLY A 213 -4.96 8.20 -19.94
N ILE A 214 -5.93 8.93 -19.38
CA ILE A 214 -7.13 8.31 -18.77
C ILE A 214 -8.05 7.72 -19.82
N THR A 215 -8.22 8.35 -20.98
CA THR A 215 -9.05 7.84 -22.08
C THR A 215 -8.53 6.48 -22.55
N ILE A 216 -7.22 6.35 -22.78
CA ILE A 216 -6.59 5.09 -23.17
C ILE A 216 -6.70 4.05 -22.04
N ALA A 217 -6.54 4.46 -20.78
CA ALA A 217 -6.70 3.55 -19.65
C ALA A 217 -8.15 3.03 -19.50
N PHE A 218 -9.16 3.88 -19.73
CA PHE A 218 -10.57 3.50 -19.62
C PHE A 218 -11.10 2.78 -20.84
N ALA A 219 -10.42 2.87 -22.00
CA ALA A 219 -10.66 2.00 -23.13
C ALA A 219 -10.23 0.53 -22.86
N SER A 220 -9.48 0.28 -21.77
CA SER A 220 -9.24 -1.08 -21.27
C SER A 220 -10.35 -1.51 -20.31
N ASP A 221 -11.28 -2.33 -20.80
CA ASP A 221 -12.37 -2.87 -19.98
C ASP A 221 -11.86 -3.80 -18.86
N GLU A 222 -10.64 -4.34 -18.97
CA GLU A 222 -9.98 -5.21 -17.97
C GLU A 222 -9.92 -4.62 -16.55
N MET A 223 -9.98 -3.30 -16.43
CA MET A 223 -9.71 -2.59 -15.17
C MET A 223 -10.85 -1.67 -14.77
N THR A 224 -11.86 -1.44 -15.62
CA THR A 224 -12.98 -0.57 -15.28
C THR A 224 -14.00 -1.34 -14.45
N ILE A 225 -14.58 -0.68 -13.44
CA ILE A 225 -15.63 -1.25 -12.59
C ILE A 225 -16.69 -0.18 -12.29
N PHE A 226 -17.93 -0.61 -12.02
CA PHE A 226 -19.05 0.25 -11.61
C PHE A 226 -19.23 1.50 -12.51
N LEU A 227 -18.81 2.69 -12.06
CA LEU A 227 -18.91 3.92 -12.83
C LEU A 227 -17.95 3.92 -14.03
N GLY A 228 -16.83 3.19 -13.95
CA GLY A 228 -15.85 3.06 -15.02
C GLY A 228 -16.48 2.55 -16.32
N ASN A 229 -17.36 1.55 -16.21
CA ASN A 229 -18.03 0.88 -17.34
C ASN A 229 -18.95 1.83 -18.13
N HIS A 230 -19.31 2.99 -17.56
CA HIS A 230 -20.13 4.00 -18.21
C HIS A 230 -19.34 5.26 -18.60
N LEU A 231 -18.19 5.50 -17.98
CA LEU A 231 -17.38 6.70 -18.21
C LEU A 231 -16.71 6.69 -19.60
N GLY A 232 -16.49 5.51 -20.19
CA GLY A 232 -15.95 5.35 -21.55
C GLY A 232 -16.74 6.11 -22.62
N SER A 233 -18.07 6.30 -22.42
CA SER A 233 -18.93 7.01 -23.36
C SER A 233 -18.78 8.54 -23.33
N TYR A 234 -17.94 9.10 -22.46
CA TYR A 234 -17.79 10.55 -22.27
C TYR A 234 -16.31 11.01 -22.41
N PRO A 235 -15.72 11.01 -23.62
CA PRO A 235 -14.29 11.31 -23.82
C PRO A 235 -13.85 12.67 -23.26
N ALA A 236 -14.67 13.72 -23.44
CA ALA A 236 -14.36 15.06 -22.92
C ALA A 236 -14.29 15.09 -21.37
N LEU A 237 -15.04 14.22 -20.69
CA LEU A 237 -14.98 14.10 -19.24
C LEU A 237 -13.72 13.35 -18.79
N LEU A 238 -13.32 12.30 -19.53
CA LEU A 238 -12.08 11.55 -19.28
C LEU A 238 -10.84 12.43 -19.49
N GLU A 239 -10.83 13.26 -20.53
CA GLU A 239 -9.76 14.24 -20.77
C GLU A 239 -9.68 15.27 -19.63
N LEU A 240 -10.82 15.79 -19.16
CA LEU A 240 -10.86 16.67 -17.99
C LEU A 240 -10.28 15.97 -16.75
N PHE A 241 -10.68 14.73 -16.49
CA PHE A 241 -10.15 13.94 -15.39
C PHE A 241 -8.65 13.70 -15.53
N ASN A 242 -8.14 13.49 -16.75
CA ASN A 242 -6.72 13.35 -17.02
C ASN A 242 -5.95 14.59 -16.57
N TRP A 243 -6.40 15.78 -17.01
CA TRP A 243 -5.77 17.04 -16.64
C TRP A 243 -5.84 17.33 -15.14
N VAL A 244 -6.98 17.02 -14.51
CA VAL A 244 -7.12 17.11 -13.04
C VAL A 244 -6.13 16.18 -12.35
N TRP A 245 -6.01 14.94 -12.80
CA TRP A 245 -5.12 13.93 -12.23
C TRP A 245 -3.64 14.36 -12.34
N ILE A 246 -3.17 14.73 -13.52
CA ILE A 246 -1.78 15.19 -13.73
C ILE A 246 -1.48 16.45 -12.91
N THR A 247 -2.44 17.39 -12.84
CA THR A 247 -2.29 18.59 -12.02
C THR A 247 -2.14 18.24 -10.55
N LEU A 248 -2.95 17.31 -10.02
CA LEU A 248 -2.84 16.85 -8.64
C LEU A 248 -1.51 16.14 -8.35
N LEU A 249 -1.02 15.33 -9.28
CA LEU A 249 0.24 14.61 -9.10
C LEU A 249 1.45 15.57 -9.11
N ALA A 250 1.60 16.34 -10.20
CA ALA A 250 2.71 17.27 -10.39
C ALA A 250 2.67 18.44 -9.39
N GLY A 251 1.47 18.91 -9.04
CA GLY A 251 1.26 20.01 -8.09
C GLY A 251 1.27 19.59 -6.62
N SER A 252 1.43 18.30 -6.30
CA SER A 252 1.22 17.76 -4.94
C SER A 252 2.04 18.45 -3.85
N GLY A 253 3.32 18.72 -4.10
CA GLY A 253 4.17 19.48 -3.17
C GLY A 253 3.64 20.89 -2.90
N ALA A 254 3.16 21.59 -3.95
CA ALA A 254 2.59 22.92 -3.81
C ALA A 254 1.25 22.87 -3.05
N PHE A 255 0.34 22.01 -3.48
CA PHE A 255 -1.02 21.94 -2.94
C PHE A 255 -1.05 21.44 -1.50
N LEU A 256 -0.27 20.40 -1.16
CA LEU A 256 -0.32 19.80 0.17
C LEU A 256 0.62 20.49 1.19
N LEU A 257 1.81 20.95 0.77
CA LEU A 257 2.79 21.54 1.69
C LEU A 257 2.72 23.07 1.77
N LEU A 258 2.38 23.78 0.68
CA LEU A 258 2.39 25.25 0.69
C LEU A 258 1.10 25.85 1.24
N THR A 259 -0.05 25.19 1.06
CA THR A 259 -1.35 25.62 1.62
C THR A 259 -1.36 25.53 3.15
N ARG A 260 -2.16 26.39 3.79
CA ARG A 260 -2.22 26.51 5.26
C ARG A 260 -3.66 26.68 5.77
N GLY A 261 -3.91 26.15 6.97
CA GLY A 261 -5.20 26.30 7.65
C GLY A 261 -6.37 25.89 6.74
N TRP A 262 -7.44 26.68 6.74
CA TRP A 262 -8.65 26.39 5.96
C TRP A 262 -8.44 26.23 4.45
N GLN A 263 -7.41 26.85 3.85
CA GLN A 263 -7.11 26.68 2.41
C GLN A 263 -6.68 25.25 2.05
N ARG A 264 -6.12 24.52 3.02
CA ARG A 264 -5.69 23.13 2.83
C ARG A 264 -6.86 22.16 2.79
N VAL A 265 -7.99 22.50 3.42
CA VAL A 265 -9.18 21.65 3.48
C VAL A 265 -9.72 21.31 2.08
N PRO A 266 -10.11 22.28 1.22
CA PRO A 266 -10.62 21.94 -0.11
C PRO A 266 -9.61 21.14 -0.94
N VAL A 267 -8.31 21.42 -0.83
CA VAL A 267 -7.27 20.63 -1.51
C VAL A 267 -7.32 19.16 -1.10
N VAL A 268 -7.33 18.86 0.21
CA VAL A 268 -7.40 17.47 0.69
C VAL A 268 -8.70 16.80 0.23
N PHE A 269 -9.83 17.52 0.21
CA PHE A 269 -11.10 16.99 -0.29
C PHE A 269 -11.09 16.72 -1.80
N VAL A 270 -10.35 17.50 -2.60
CA VAL A 270 -10.15 17.20 -4.02
C VAL A 270 -9.36 15.91 -4.20
N TYR A 271 -8.29 15.68 -3.42
CA TYR A 271 -7.59 14.38 -3.42
C TYR A 271 -8.49 13.23 -3.00
N LEU A 272 -9.23 13.39 -1.89
CA LEU A 272 -10.18 12.37 -1.42
C LEU A 272 -11.27 12.08 -2.45
N GLY A 273 -11.75 13.11 -3.17
CA GLY A 273 -12.69 12.97 -4.28
C GLY A 273 -12.10 12.19 -5.45
N ALA A 274 -10.86 12.49 -5.85
CA ALA A 274 -10.16 11.76 -6.91
C ALA A 274 -9.95 10.28 -6.53
N PHE A 275 -9.57 9.99 -5.28
CA PHE A 275 -9.41 8.60 -4.81
C PHE A 275 -10.76 7.89 -4.66
N GLY A 276 -11.82 8.59 -4.23
CA GLY A 276 -13.18 8.06 -4.24
C GLY A 276 -13.66 7.75 -5.66
N GLY A 277 -13.31 8.59 -6.63
CA GLY A 277 -13.53 8.34 -8.05
C GLY A 277 -12.84 7.06 -8.50
N LEU A 278 -11.52 6.92 -8.26
CA LEU A 278 -10.77 5.70 -8.57
C LEU A 278 -11.35 4.44 -7.94
N LEU A 279 -11.78 4.51 -6.68
CA LEU A 279 -12.40 3.38 -5.99
C LEU A 279 -13.70 2.90 -6.66
N LEU A 280 -14.43 3.82 -7.29
CA LEU A 280 -15.70 3.55 -7.95
C LEU A 280 -15.58 3.35 -9.46
N SER A 281 -14.38 3.45 -10.03
CA SER A 281 -14.19 3.37 -11.48
C SER A 281 -13.11 2.41 -11.93
N VAL A 282 -12.12 2.06 -11.09
CA VAL A 282 -10.99 1.22 -11.48
C VAL A 282 -10.68 0.14 -10.44
N SER A 283 -10.49 -1.12 -10.88
CA SER A 283 -10.13 -2.29 -10.07
C SER A 283 -8.64 -2.32 -9.70
N VAL A 284 -8.20 -1.32 -8.93
CA VAL A 284 -6.80 -1.19 -8.44
C VAL A 284 -6.59 -1.69 -7.00
N GLY A 285 -7.54 -2.45 -6.47
CA GLY A 285 -7.49 -3.02 -5.12
C GLY A 285 -7.46 -1.95 -4.03
N LEU A 286 -6.56 -2.09 -3.05
CA LEU A 286 -6.49 -1.21 -1.88
C LEU A 286 -5.96 0.20 -2.17
N PHE A 287 -5.45 0.46 -3.37
CA PHE A 287 -4.66 1.67 -3.67
C PHE A 287 -5.39 2.97 -3.30
N PRO A 288 -6.67 3.17 -3.68
CA PRO A 288 -7.38 4.40 -3.38
C PRO A 288 -7.62 4.59 -1.88
N LEU A 289 -7.83 3.50 -1.13
CA LEU A 289 -8.03 3.54 0.31
C LEU A 289 -6.75 3.94 1.04
N VAL A 290 -5.60 3.39 0.62
CA VAL A 290 -4.31 3.72 1.22
C VAL A 290 -3.89 5.16 0.90
N LEU A 291 -4.13 5.63 -0.34
CA LEU A 291 -3.92 7.04 -0.72
C LEU A 291 -4.83 7.99 0.05
N ALA A 292 -6.11 7.65 0.22
CA ALA A 292 -7.03 8.42 1.05
C ALA A 292 -6.55 8.51 2.49
N ALA A 293 -6.09 7.40 3.08
CA ALA A 293 -5.50 7.39 4.42
C ALA A 293 -4.25 8.28 4.50
N ALA A 294 -3.37 8.24 3.49
CA ALA A 294 -2.13 9.00 3.46
C ALA A 294 -2.33 10.52 3.44
N VAL A 295 -3.46 11.01 2.91
CA VAL A 295 -3.75 12.46 2.88
C VAL A 295 -4.51 12.96 4.13
N LEU A 296 -5.08 12.09 4.97
CA LEU A 296 -5.76 12.50 6.21
C LEU A 296 -4.88 13.35 7.16
N PRO A 297 -3.57 13.07 7.36
CA PRO A 297 -2.68 13.88 8.19
C PRO A 297 -2.57 15.35 7.76
N PHE A 298 -2.94 15.69 6.52
CA PHE A 298 -2.94 17.06 6.04
C PHE A 298 -4.15 17.87 6.52
N LEU A 299 -5.21 17.23 7.04
CA LEU A 299 -6.37 17.94 7.57
C LEU A 299 -5.98 18.78 8.80
N PRO A 300 -6.14 20.11 8.72
CA PRO A 300 -5.61 21.03 9.73
C PRO A 300 -6.51 21.07 10.99
N THR A 301 -5.99 21.61 12.10
CA THR A 301 -6.74 21.76 13.36
C THR A 301 -8.10 22.43 13.19
N GLN A 302 -8.22 23.45 12.33
CA GLN A 302 -9.49 24.15 12.15
C GLN A 302 -10.61 23.27 11.57
N PHE A 303 -10.26 22.32 10.70
CA PHE A 303 -11.22 21.35 10.17
C PHE A 303 -11.77 20.47 11.30
N TRP A 304 -10.86 19.97 12.15
CA TRP A 304 -11.25 19.11 13.27
C TRP A 304 -12.05 19.85 14.34
N ASP A 305 -11.73 21.13 14.59
CA ASP A 305 -12.52 21.98 15.50
C ASP A 305 -13.93 22.21 14.94
N ALA A 306 -14.05 22.51 13.64
CA ALA A 306 -15.34 22.63 12.98
C ALA A 306 -16.15 21.34 13.03
N LEU A 307 -15.51 20.18 12.81
CA LEU A 307 -16.15 18.88 12.92
C LEU A 307 -16.66 18.60 14.33
N GLU A 308 -15.89 18.97 15.36
CA GLU A 308 -16.29 18.83 16.77
C GLU A 308 -17.51 19.70 17.10
N HIS A 309 -17.63 20.88 16.49
CA HIS A 309 -18.82 21.74 16.63
C HIS A 309 -20.08 21.18 15.95
N LEU A 310 -19.92 20.35 14.91
CA LEU A 310 -21.04 19.68 14.25
C LEU A 310 -21.59 18.49 15.06
N VAL A 311 -20.79 17.94 15.99
CA VAL A 311 -21.23 16.82 16.84
C VAL A 311 -22.29 17.33 17.85
N PRO A 312 -23.50 16.76 17.86
CA PRO A 312 -24.55 17.16 18.81
C PRO A 312 -24.06 17.15 20.25
N SER A 313 -24.43 18.17 21.04
CA SER A 313 -23.99 18.33 22.43
C SER A 313 -24.32 17.14 23.35
N ARG A 314 -25.28 16.28 22.97
CA ARG A 314 -25.58 15.01 23.65
C ARG A 314 -24.45 13.98 23.46
N LEU A 315 -23.92 13.85 22.24
CA LEU A 315 -22.80 12.98 21.92
C LEU A 315 -21.47 13.59 22.40
N ALA A 316 -21.29 14.91 22.31
CA ALA A 316 -20.08 15.57 22.83
C ALA A 316 -19.94 15.48 24.37
N ARG A 317 -21.07 15.34 25.10
CA ARG A 317 -21.09 15.07 26.55
C ARG A 317 -20.77 13.62 26.89
N PHE A 318 -20.90 12.70 25.94
CA PHE A 318 -20.53 11.31 26.13
C PHE A 318 -19.00 11.21 26.18
N ARG A 319 -18.46 11.23 27.41
CA ARG A 319 -17.04 11.00 27.65
C ARG A 319 -16.84 9.57 28.14
N PRO A 320 -16.19 8.69 27.36
CA PRO A 320 -15.89 7.36 27.83
C PRO A 320 -15.09 7.45 29.13
N ARG A 321 -15.48 6.66 30.12
CA ARG A 321 -14.80 6.61 31.43
C ARG A 321 -13.76 5.51 31.38
N VAL A 322 -12.61 5.74 32.02
CA VAL A 322 -11.55 4.73 32.16
C VAL A 322 -12.11 3.45 32.81
N SER A 323 -13.07 3.59 33.74
CA SER A 323 -13.74 2.46 34.40
C SER A 323 -14.51 1.53 33.46
N TRP A 324 -14.89 1.99 32.26
CA TRP A 324 -15.55 1.13 31.26
C TRP A 324 -14.61 0.13 30.60
N LEU A 325 -13.29 0.34 30.72
CA LEU A 325 -12.29 -0.57 30.18
C LEU A 325 -12.18 -1.87 30.99
N GLY A 326 -12.80 -1.97 32.17
CA GLY A 326 -12.77 -3.16 33.01
C GLY A 326 -11.33 -3.63 33.29
N PRO A 327 -10.95 -4.88 32.96
CA PRO A 327 -9.58 -5.37 33.14
C PRO A 327 -8.52 -4.54 32.39
N LEU A 328 -8.90 -3.90 31.28
CA LEU A 328 -8.05 -3.05 30.47
C LEU A 328 -7.84 -1.67 31.11
N GLU A 329 -8.43 -1.33 32.25
CA GLU A 329 -8.08 -0.09 32.97
C GLU A 329 -6.60 -0.12 33.40
N ARG A 330 -6.09 -1.29 33.78
CA ARG A 330 -4.74 -1.42 34.33
C ARG A 330 -3.69 -1.03 33.28
N PRO A 331 -2.69 -0.21 33.64
CA PRO A 331 -1.61 0.11 32.71
C PRO A 331 -0.87 -1.18 32.31
N PRO A 332 -0.33 -1.23 31.07
CA PRO A 332 0.49 -2.35 30.62
C PRO A 332 1.65 -2.67 31.56
N LEU A 333 2.14 -3.90 31.48
CA LEU A 333 3.24 -4.38 32.32
C LEU A 333 4.48 -3.49 32.21
N GLU A 334 4.83 -3.00 31.01
CA GLU A 334 5.96 -2.09 30.83
C GLU A 334 5.83 -0.79 31.64
N TRP A 335 4.63 -0.20 31.66
CA TRP A 335 4.36 1.03 32.41
C TRP A 335 4.30 0.77 33.92
N ARG A 336 3.79 -0.40 34.33
CA ARG A 336 3.80 -0.82 35.74
C ARG A 336 5.21 -1.05 36.25
N ALA A 337 6.08 -1.66 35.44
CA ALA A 337 7.48 -1.88 35.77
C ALA A 337 8.21 -0.54 35.93
N LEU A 338 8.06 0.39 34.97
CA LEU A 338 8.63 1.74 35.04
C LEU A 338 8.09 2.53 36.24
N GLY A 339 6.78 2.43 36.52
CA GLY A 339 6.17 3.04 37.70
C GLY A 339 6.72 2.46 39.01
N GLY A 340 6.95 1.15 39.06
CA GLY A 340 7.58 0.46 40.18
C GLY A 340 9.02 0.92 40.40
N LEU A 341 9.82 1.06 39.33
CA LEU A 341 11.18 1.60 39.39
C LEU A 341 11.21 3.02 39.96
N ARG A 342 10.30 3.89 39.52
CA ARG A 342 10.18 5.26 40.06
C ARG A 342 9.84 5.25 41.55
N ARG A 343 8.91 4.39 41.99
CA ARG A 343 8.52 4.26 43.41
C ARG A 343 9.66 3.70 44.27
N ARG A 344 10.51 2.82 43.73
CA ARG A 344 11.68 2.24 44.41
C ARG A 344 12.92 3.17 44.40
N GLY A 345 12.76 4.46 44.09
CA GLY A 345 13.86 5.43 44.06
C GLY A 345 14.75 5.38 42.81
N HIS A 346 14.49 4.47 41.86
CA HIS A 346 15.26 4.33 40.62
C HIS A 346 14.69 5.21 39.49
N GLY A 347 14.28 6.44 39.84
CA GLY A 347 13.64 7.38 38.92
C GLY A 347 14.54 7.78 37.75
N GLN A 348 15.86 7.85 37.97
CA GLN A 348 16.85 8.16 36.94
C GLN A 348 16.86 7.11 35.82
N ILE A 349 16.84 5.82 36.17
CA ILE A 349 16.79 4.71 35.20
C ILE A 349 15.51 4.77 34.38
N ALA A 350 14.36 4.98 35.03
CA ALA A 350 13.08 5.09 34.34
C ALA A 350 13.07 6.29 33.37
N SER A 351 13.63 7.43 33.76
CA SER A 351 13.77 8.60 32.90
C SER A 351 14.73 8.33 31.74
N PHE A 352 15.87 7.68 31.99
CA PHE A 352 16.85 7.29 30.97
C PHE A 352 16.21 6.39 29.92
N VAL A 353 15.50 5.32 30.31
CA VAL A 353 14.81 4.42 29.38
C VAL A 353 13.81 5.18 28.51
N THR A 354 12.98 6.04 29.12
CA THR A 354 11.99 6.83 28.35
C THR A 354 12.64 7.87 27.44
N GLY A 355 13.77 8.47 27.85
CA GLY A 355 14.54 9.41 27.04
C GLY A 355 15.19 8.70 25.86
N TYR A 356 15.86 7.59 26.11
CA TYR A 356 16.51 6.76 25.10
C TYR A 356 15.52 6.28 24.03
N ALA A 357 14.36 5.76 24.45
CA ALA A 357 13.31 5.35 23.50
C ALA A 357 12.81 6.51 22.61
N ARG A 358 12.70 7.73 23.15
CA ARG A 358 12.34 8.92 22.37
C ARG A 358 13.46 9.33 21.40
N SER A 359 14.72 9.24 21.83
CA SER A 359 15.88 9.49 20.97
C SER A 359 15.92 8.50 19.82
N VAL A 360 15.75 7.20 20.08
CA VAL A 360 15.70 6.14 19.05
C VAL A 360 14.59 6.43 18.04
N LEU A 361 13.37 6.78 18.48
CA LEU A 361 12.29 7.15 17.56
C LEU A 361 12.61 8.40 16.71
N THR A 362 13.33 9.35 17.28
CA THR A 362 13.74 10.57 16.57
C THR A 362 14.78 10.24 15.50
N VAL A 363 15.78 9.41 15.84
CA VAL A 363 16.80 8.94 14.89
C VAL A 363 16.16 8.07 13.80
N ALA A 364 15.31 7.11 14.16
CA ALA A 364 14.58 6.28 13.19
C ALA A 364 13.71 7.12 12.25
N GLY A 365 12.97 8.10 12.78
CA GLY A 365 12.21 9.06 11.97
C GLY A 365 13.08 9.87 11.01
N PHE A 366 14.27 10.30 11.46
CA PHE A 366 15.23 10.99 10.60
C PHE A 366 15.77 10.08 9.49
N LEU A 367 16.18 8.85 9.83
CA LEU A 367 16.70 7.88 8.88
C LEU A 367 15.65 7.52 7.82
N VAL A 368 14.40 7.27 8.22
CA VAL A 368 13.30 6.99 7.28
C VAL A 368 13.02 8.18 6.38
N LEU A 369 13.03 9.41 6.92
CA LEU A 369 12.88 10.62 6.10
C LEU A 369 14.01 10.74 5.08
N VAL A 370 15.27 10.54 5.49
CA VAL A 370 16.42 10.59 4.59
C VAL A 370 16.32 9.51 3.52
N TRP A 371 15.99 8.27 3.90
CA TRP A 371 15.79 7.16 2.97
C TRP A 371 14.73 7.48 1.92
N MET A 372 13.57 8.02 2.32
CA MET A 372 12.51 8.42 1.40
C MET A 372 12.93 9.52 0.43
N LEU A 373 13.65 10.54 0.92
CA LEU A 373 14.10 11.64 0.09
C LEU A 373 15.19 11.22 -0.88
N LEU A 374 16.12 10.35 -0.45
CA LEU A 374 17.15 9.78 -1.31
C LEU A 374 16.53 8.91 -2.40
N PHE A 375 15.62 8.01 -2.04
CA PHE A 375 14.95 7.15 -3.00
C PHE A 375 14.09 7.97 -3.99
N GLY A 376 13.36 8.96 -3.48
CA GLY A 376 12.65 9.92 -4.33
C GLY A 376 13.57 10.66 -5.30
N ALA A 377 14.77 11.07 -4.85
CA ALA A 377 15.75 11.75 -5.69
C ALA A 377 16.36 10.83 -6.75
N THR A 378 16.63 9.55 -6.44
CA THR A 378 17.15 8.58 -7.43
C THR A 378 16.21 8.37 -8.60
N HIS A 379 14.90 8.49 -8.41
CA HIS A 379 13.95 8.39 -9.53
C HIS A 379 13.85 9.68 -10.34
N ALA A 380 14.23 10.82 -9.76
CA ALA A 380 14.21 12.12 -10.45
C ALA A 380 15.52 12.43 -11.17
N SER A 381 16.63 11.82 -10.75
CA SER A 381 17.92 11.93 -11.40
C SER A 381 18.16 10.65 -12.17
N SER A 382 18.44 10.69 -13.47
CA SER A 382 18.71 9.55 -14.36
C SER A 382 19.98 8.74 -14.02
N TYR A 383 20.28 8.56 -12.73
CA TYR A 383 21.39 7.79 -12.19
C TYR A 383 20.84 6.45 -11.72
N ASP A 384 21.32 5.38 -12.36
CA ASP A 384 21.03 4.02 -11.92
C ASP A 384 21.69 3.76 -10.56
N VAL A 385 20.92 3.14 -9.66
CA VAL A 385 21.42 2.65 -8.39
C VAL A 385 22.25 1.38 -8.69
N PRO A 386 23.44 1.17 -8.08
CA PRO A 386 24.28 0.00 -8.36
C PRO A 386 23.51 -1.33 -8.30
N ASP A 387 23.82 -2.28 -9.19
CA ASP A 387 23.11 -3.57 -9.34
C ASP A 387 23.01 -4.40 -8.05
N GLU A 388 23.93 -4.19 -7.09
CA GLU A 388 23.93 -4.82 -5.77
C GLU A 388 22.79 -4.32 -4.85
N ILE A 389 22.19 -3.18 -5.21
CA ILE A 389 21.01 -2.55 -4.60
C ILE A 389 19.82 -2.62 -5.59
N TYR A 390 20.08 -2.73 -6.90
CA TYR A 390 19.11 -2.98 -7.96
C TYR A 390 18.74 -4.48 -8.00
N SER A 391 17.82 -4.88 -7.14
CA SER A 391 17.13 -6.14 -7.33
C SER A 391 15.67 -5.88 -7.03
N PRO A 392 14.71 -6.42 -7.80
CA PRO A 392 13.28 -6.12 -7.66
C PRO A 392 12.83 -6.38 -6.21
N HIS A 393 12.89 -5.34 -5.39
CA HIS A 393 12.59 -5.40 -3.97
C HIS A 393 11.08 -5.20 -3.82
N LEU A 394 10.45 -5.93 -2.89
CA LEU A 394 9.15 -5.58 -2.30
C LEU A 394 9.07 -4.14 -1.75
N ASP A 395 10.21 -3.45 -1.66
CA ASP A 395 10.42 -2.10 -1.14
C ASP A 395 10.88 -1.09 -2.23
N GLU A 396 10.99 -1.49 -3.51
CA GLU A 396 11.22 -0.57 -4.63
C GLU A 396 10.02 0.35 -4.81
N GLN A 397 10.12 1.59 -4.37
CA GLN A 397 9.05 2.58 -4.46
C GLN A 397 8.94 3.15 -5.89
N ARG A 398 8.63 2.29 -6.88
CA ARG A 398 8.31 2.70 -8.25
C ARG A 398 6.80 2.82 -8.41
N TRP A 399 6.31 4.06 -8.48
CA TRP A 399 4.88 4.36 -8.51
C TRP A 399 4.43 4.68 -9.93
N GLY A 400 4.26 3.66 -10.79
CA GLY A 400 4.08 3.85 -12.23
C GLY A 400 2.87 3.14 -12.85
N LEU A 401 1.71 3.09 -12.17
CA LEU A 401 0.51 2.50 -12.80
C LEU A 401 0.16 3.29 -14.07
N TYR A 402 0.09 2.60 -15.21
CA TYR A 402 -0.05 3.18 -16.54
C TYR A 402 1.00 4.25 -16.85
N ALA A 403 2.28 3.96 -16.57
CA ALA A 403 3.40 4.82 -16.91
C ALA A 403 4.50 4.00 -17.63
N PRO A 404 5.24 4.56 -18.59
CA PRO A 404 5.14 5.94 -19.08
C PRO A 404 3.81 6.23 -19.80
N ASP A 405 3.34 5.28 -20.62
CA ASP A 405 2.03 5.32 -21.26
C ASP A 405 1.18 4.09 -20.90
N PRO A 406 -0.16 4.20 -20.89
CA PRO A 406 -1.03 3.04 -20.77
C PRO A 406 -0.85 2.06 -21.95
N SER A 407 -1.04 0.76 -21.73
CA SER A 407 -0.98 -0.23 -22.81
C SER A 407 -2.06 0.03 -23.87
N GLU A 408 -1.67 0.01 -25.14
CA GLU A 408 -2.56 0.05 -26.31
C GLU A 408 -3.04 -1.34 -26.76
N SER A 409 -2.80 -2.38 -25.96
CA SER A 409 -3.30 -3.74 -26.22
C SER A 409 -4.21 -4.22 -25.11
N TYR A 410 -5.29 -4.91 -25.48
CA TYR A 410 -6.21 -5.60 -24.58
C TYR A 410 -5.76 -7.06 -24.47
N GLY A 411 -5.74 -7.64 -23.27
CA GLY A 411 -5.40 -9.04 -23.10
C GLY A 411 -6.08 -9.72 -21.93
N TRP A 412 -6.36 -11.01 -22.12
CA TRP A 412 -6.96 -11.88 -21.12
C TRP A 412 -6.26 -13.24 -21.13
N PHE A 413 -6.54 -14.04 -20.09
CA PHE A 413 -6.03 -15.40 -19.98
C PHE A 413 -7.15 -16.39 -20.23
N GLY A 414 -6.82 -17.52 -20.84
CA GLY A 414 -7.73 -18.66 -20.97
C GLY A 414 -6.96 -19.94 -20.70
N THR A 415 -7.53 -20.80 -19.86
CA THR A 415 -6.93 -22.10 -19.52
C THR A 415 -7.69 -23.20 -20.25
N GLU A 416 -7.03 -23.84 -21.21
CA GLU A 416 -7.56 -24.93 -22.02
C GLU A 416 -7.14 -26.28 -21.43
N ALA A 417 -8.08 -27.21 -21.34
CA ALA A 417 -7.87 -28.64 -21.11
C ALA A 417 -8.14 -29.41 -22.41
N ARG A 418 -7.16 -30.20 -22.85
CA ARG A 418 -7.28 -31.10 -24.00
C ARG A 418 -7.53 -32.51 -23.50
N LEU A 419 -8.61 -33.12 -23.97
CA LEU A 419 -9.00 -34.48 -23.62
C LEU A 419 -8.39 -35.51 -24.58
N GLU A 420 -8.24 -36.76 -24.14
CA GLU A 420 -7.71 -37.86 -24.97
C GLU A 420 -8.49 -38.07 -26.28
N ASN A 421 -9.78 -37.70 -26.29
CA ASN A 421 -10.64 -37.76 -27.47
C ASN A 421 -10.35 -36.65 -28.52
N GLY A 422 -9.39 -35.75 -28.23
CA GLY A 422 -8.96 -34.64 -29.08
C GLY A 422 -9.81 -33.38 -28.96
N SER A 423 -10.81 -33.34 -28.07
CA SER A 423 -11.59 -32.13 -27.79
C SER A 423 -10.86 -31.19 -26.84
N ALA A 424 -11.09 -29.88 -27.01
CA ALA A 424 -10.56 -28.83 -26.15
C ALA A 424 -11.73 -28.17 -25.40
N VAL A 425 -11.62 -28.08 -24.07
CA VAL A 425 -12.65 -27.55 -23.15
C VAL A 425 -12.00 -26.64 -22.10
N GLY A 426 -12.73 -25.71 -21.50
CA GLY A 426 -12.19 -24.89 -20.43
C GLY A 426 -11.76 -25.74 -19.23
N ALA A 427 -10.58 -25.50 -18.66
CA ALA A 427 -10.04 -26.35 -17.60
C ALA A 427 -10.88 -26.36 -16.30
N PHE A 428 -11.77 -25.40 -16.12
CA PHE A 428 -12.59 -25.22 -14.90
C PHE A 428 -14.09 -25.30 -15.16
N GLY A 429 -14.53 -26.02 -16.20
CA GLY A 429 -15.96 -26.21 -16.51
C GLY A 429 -16.59 -25.14 -17.41
N ASP A 430 -15.80 -24.17 -17.90
CA ASP A 430 -16.28 -23.16 -18.83
C ASP A 430 -16.48 -23.74 -20.24
N GLU A 431 -17.72 -23.66 -20.77
CA GLU A 431 -18.13 -24.26 -22.05
C GLU A 431 -17.39 -23.69 -23.28
N ASN A 432 -16.78 -22.50 -23.16
CA ASN A 432 -16.04 -21.86 -24.23
C ASN A 432 -14.72 -21.29 -23.71
N ILE A 433 -13.60 -21.83 -24.15
CA ILE A 433 -12.33 -21.09 -24.20
C ILE A 433 -12.51 -20.10 -25.35
N THR A 434 -13.21 -18.99 -25.12
CA THR A 434 -13.49 -18.06 -26.21
C THR A 434 -12.18 -17.43 -26.66
N ALA A 435 -11.75 -17.82 -27.86
CA ALA A 435 -10.92 -16.99 -28.70
C ALA A 435 -11.57 -15.62 -28.94
N ASP A 436 -12.88 -15.48 -28.74
CA ASP A 436 -13.59 -14.20 -28.76
C ASP A 436 -13.35 -13.37 -27.48
N ARG A 437 -13.16 -12.06 -27.67
CA ARG A 437 -12.93 -11.08 -26.61
C ARG A 437 -14.09 -11.12 -25.60
N PRO A 438 -13.83 -11.29 -24.29
CA PRO A 438 -14.87 -11.17 -23.29
C PRO A 438 -15.43 -9.73 -23.25
N PRO A 439 -16.74 -9.55 -23.00
CA PRO A 439 -17.36 -8.22 -22.95
C PRO A 439 -16.74 -7.31 -21.89
N ASP A 440 -16.20 -7.92 -20.82
CA ASP A 440 -15.54 -7.25 -19.70
C ASP A 440 -14.48 -8.20 -19.11
N ALA A 441 -13.20 -8.01 -19.44
CA ALA A 441 -12.15 -8.86 -18.91
C ALA A 441 -11.95 -8.74 -17.39
N ALA A 442 -12.51 -7.72 -16.72
CA ALA A 442 -12.48 -7.70 -15.27
C ALA A 442 -13.35 -8.82 -14.66
N GLN A 443 -14.31 -9.37 -15.42
CA GLN A 443 -15.19 -10.47 -15.03
C GLN A 443 -14.57 -11.86 -15.24
N GLU A 444 -13.51 -11.95 -16.04
CA GLU A 444 -12.73 -13.19 -16.23
C GLU A 444 -11.88 -13.54 -15.00
N TYR A 445 -11.73 -12.61 -14.06
CA TYR A 445 -11.02 -12.83 -12.82
C TYR A 445 -11.99 -12.67 -11.66
N GLU A 446 -11.96 -13.58 -10.68
CA GLU A 446 -12.75 -13.45 -9.45
C GLU A 446 -12.43 -12.13 -8.73
N ASN A 447 -11.16 -11.73 -8.77
CA ASN A 447 -10.69 -10.50 -8.15
C ASN A 447 -9.34 -10.03 -8.73
N PHE A 448 -8.95 -8.81 -8.39
CA PHE A 448 -7.71 -8.20 -8.89
C PHE A 448 -6.42 -8.97 -8.51
N ARG A 449 -6.44 -9.82 -7.47
CA ARG A 449 -5.25 -10.58 -7.03
C ARG A 449 -5.00 -11.77 -7.94
N GLU A 450 -6.05 -12.40 -8.43
CA GLU A 450 -5.95 -13.45 -9.44
C GLU A 450 -5.39 -12.90 -10.75
N ARG A 451 -5.94 -11.78 -11.24
CA ARG A 451 -5.35 -11.06 -12.38
C ARG A 451 -3.86 -10.77 -12.17
N LYS A 452 -3.49 -10.32 -10.96
CA LYS A 452 -2.08 -10.03 -10.65
C LYS A 452 -1.21 -11.29 -10.56
N TYR A 453 -1.79 -12.40 -10.11
CA TYR A 453 -1.12 -13.69 -10.10
C TYR A 453 -0.84 -14.19 -11.53
N LEU A 454 -1.84 -14.11 -12.42
CA LEU A 454 -1.69 -14.52 -13.83
C LEU A 454 -0.70 -13.65 -14.60
N GLU A 455 -0.60 -12.35 -14.27
CA GLU A 455 0.51 -11.51 -14.74
C GLU A 455 1.88 -12.09 -14.31
N SER A 456 2.00 -12.58 -13.06
CA SER A 456 3.24 -13.20 -12.56
C SER A 456 3.52 -14.57 -13.18
N VAL A 457 2.47 -15.35 -13.47
CA VAL A 457 2.56 -16.62 -14.23
C VAL A 457 3.11 -16.34 -15.63
N ARG A 458 2.55 -15.35 -16.33
CA ARG A 458 3.04 -14.88 -17.63
C ARG A 458 4.51 -14.49 -17.58
N ASP A 459 4.87 -13.64 -16.62
CA ASP A 459 6.25 -13.15 -16.46
C ASP A 459 7.23 -14.30 -16.16
N SER A 460 6.76 -15.34 -15.47
CA SER A 460 7.53 -16.54 -15.19
C SER A 460 7.63 -17.50 -16.39
N GLY A 461 6.67 -17.51 -17.31
CA GLY A 461 6.65 -18.41 -18.48
C GLY A 461 7.29 -17.83 -19.74
N THR A 462 7.68 -16.55 -19.73
CA THR A 462 8.34 -15.90 -20.88
C THR A 462 9.83 -16.31 -20.91
N ASP A 463 10.38 -16.68 -22.08
CA ASP A 463 11.79 -17.06 -22.38
C ASP A 463 12.14 -18.57 -22.49
N ASP A 464 11.22 -19.45 -22.90
CA ASP A 464 11.45 -20.91 -23.11
C ASP A 464 11.98 -21.68 -21.88
N SER A 465 12.11 -21.01 -20.72
CA SER A 465 12.38 -21.63 -19.43
C SER A 465 11.05 -21.90 -18.72
N GLU A 466 10.80 -23.16 -18.34
CA GLU A 466 9.72 -23.54 -17.43
C GLU A 466 9.90 -22.83 -16.07
N GLY A 467 9.43 -21.58 -15.97
CA GLY A 467 9.55 -20.84 -14.74
C GLY A 467 8.58 -21.38 -13.70
N ILE A 468 9.09 -21.52 -12.48
CA ILE A 468 8.45 -22.24 -11.38
C ILE A 468 6.99 -21.79 -11.12
N ILE A 469 6.68 -20.49 -11.22
CA ILE A 469 5.32 -20.00 -10.95
C ILE A 469 4.36 -20.47 -12.05
N ALA A 470 4.80 -20.45 -13.31
CA ALA A 470 3.99 -20.90 -14.44
C ALA A 470 3.77 -22.41 -14.39
N THR A 471 4.83 -23.18 -14.13
CA THR A 471 4.72 -24.63 -13.95
C THR A 471 3.78 -24.99 -12.80
N SER A 472 3.89 -24.32 -11.66
CA SER A 472 3.01 -24.58 -10.52
C SER A 472 1.54 -24.22 -10.79
N TYR A 473 1.29 -23.19 -11.60
CA TYR A 473 -0.08 -22.88 -12.03
C TYR A 473 -0.61 -24.01 -12.94
N ALA A 474 0.20 -24.49 -13.88
CA ALA A 474 -0.21 -25.56 -14.78
C ALA A 474 -0.43 -26.90 -14.04
N ASP A 475 0.42 -27.24 -13.07
CA ASP A 475 0.24 -28.42 -12.21
C ASP A 475 -1.06 -28.32 -11.41
N TRP A 476 -1.33 -27.17 -10.79
CA TRP A 476 -2.60 -26.93 -10.09
C TRP A 476 -3.80 -27.00 -11.04
N ALA A 477 -3.69 -26.44 -12.24
CA ALA A 477 -4.76 -26.47 -13.23
C ALA A 477 -5.03 -27.90 -13.75
N CYS A 478 -4.00 -28.74 -13.89
CA CYS A 478 -4.16 -30.17 -14.14
C CYS A 478 -4.96 -30.85 -13.01
N GLU A 479 -4.60 -30.61 -11.74
CA GLU A 479 -5.33 -31.20 -10.60
C GLU A 479 -6.82 -30.81 -10.62
N GLN A 480 -7.14 -29.54 -10.87
CA GLN A 480 -8.53 -29.09 -10.97
C GLN A 480 -9.27 -29.70 -12.17
N ALA A 481 -8.61 -29.79 -13.33
CA ALA A 481 -9.22 -30.38 -14.53
C ALA A 481 -9.43 -31.90 -14.38
N VAL A 482 -8.54 -32.60 -13.66
CA VAL A 482 -8.69 -34.01 -13.31
C VAL A 482 -9.90 -34.22 -12.38
N ASP A 483 -10.10 -33.33 -11.40
CA ASP A 483 -11.26 -33.40 -10.50
C ASP A 483 -12.59 -33.18 -11.26
N GLU A 484 -12.59 -32.36 -12.32
CA GLU A 484 -13.78 -32.05 -13.13
C GLU A 484 -14.07 -33.12 -14.20
N TYR A 485 -13.06 -33.55 -14.96
CA TYR A 485 -13.20 -34.41 -16.15
C TYR A 485 -12.74 -35.86 -15.93
N GLY A 486 -11.92 -36.14 -14.93
CA GLY A 486 -11.34 -37.46 -14.66
C GLY A 486 -9.93 -37.64 -15.24
N GLU A 487 -9.09 -38.40 -14.53
CA GLU A 487 -7.67 -38.60 -14.83
C GLU A 487 -7.43 -39.26 -16.20
N ASP A 488 -8.22 -40.28 -16.54
CA ASP A 488 -8.06 -41.05 -17.79
C ASP A 488 -8.53 -40.29 -19.04
N GLU A 489 -9.16 -39.12 -18.89
CA GLU A 489 -9.71 -38.36 -20.02
C GLU A 489 -8.86 -37.14 -20.39
N LEU A 490 -7.89 -36.73 -19.56
CA LEU A 490 -7.13 -35.50 -19.72
C LEU A 490 -5.72 -35.78 -20.30
N GLU A 491 -5.33 -35.05 -21.34
CA GLU A 491 -4.02 -35.19 -22.01
C GLU A 491 -3.07 -34.03 -21.67
N THR A 492 -3.55 -32.79 -21.85
CA THR A 492 -2.75 -31.59 -21.55
C THR A 492 -3.60 -30.45 -21.04
N VAL A 493 -3.00 -29.58 -20.24
CA VAL A 493 -3.54 -28.25 -19.89
C VAL A 493 -2.61 -27.18 -20.44
N THR A 494 -3.19 -26.21 -21.15
CA THR A 494 -2.48 -25.07 -21.75
C THR A 494 -3.06 -23.76 -21.27
N LEU A 495 -2.20 -22.89 -20.73
CA LEU A 495 -2.56 -21.51 -20.44
C LEU A 495 -2.20 -20.63 -21.65
N TYR A 496 -3.20 -19.99 -22.23
CA TYR A 496 -3.04 -18.99 -23.28
C TYR A 496 -3.15 -17.59 -22.71
N ARG A 497 -2.36 -16.67 -23.28
CA ARG A 497 -2.62 -15.24 -23.17
C ARG A 497 -3.06 -14.71 -24.53
N PHE A 498 -4.28 -14.19 -24.56
CA PHE A 498 -4.84 -13.52 -25.71
C PHE A 498 -4.49 -12.03 -25.67
N ILE A 499 -4.19 -11.44 -26.83
CA ILE A 499 -3.88 -10.04 -27.02
C ILE A 499 -4.59 -9.55 -28.28
N GLN A 500 -5.22 -8.39 -28.19
CA GLN A 500 -5.83 -7.70 -29.31
C GLN A 500 -5.39 -6.22 -29.31
N SER A 501 -5.08 -5.69 -30.49
CA SER A 501 -4.75 -4.28 -30.71
C SER A 501 -5.97 -3.38 -30.42
N LYS A 502 -5.77 -2.24 -29.75
CA LYS A 502 -6.85 -1.31 -29.39
C LYS A 502 -6.95 -0.18 -30.43
N PRO A 503 -8.06 -0.06 -31.19
CA PRO A 503 -8.33 1.18 -31.91
C PRO A 503 -8.78 2.28 -30.93
N LEU A 504 -8.16 3.46 -30.99
CA LEU A 504 -8.59 4.65 -30.24
C LEU A 504 -9.93 5.21 -30.78
N GLU A 505 -10.23 4.94 -32.06
CA GLU A 505 -11.50 5.18 -32.73
C GLU A 505 -11.78 4.01 -33.70
N GLY A 506 -12.97 3.40 -33.66
CA GLY A 506 -13.40 2.37 -34.63
C GLY A 506 -13.72 1.00 -34.02
N GLU A 507 -14.00 0.02 -34.90
CA GLU A 507 -14.21 -1.39 -34.54
C GLU A 507 -12.87 -2.13 -34.50
N TYR A 508 -12.79 -3.22 -33.73
CA TYR A 508 -11.61 -4.08 -33.71
C TYR A 508 -11.44 -4.76 -35.08
N GLU A 509 -10.46 -4.32 -35.86
CA GLU A 509 -10.23 -4.86 -37.22
C GLU A 509 -9.43 -6.18 -37.22
N GLU A 510 -8.65 -6.45 -36.18
CA GLU A 510 -7.79 -7.63 -36.08
C GLU A 510 -8.35 -8.69 -35.13
N ALA A 511 -8.31 -9.95 -35.56
CA ALA A 511 -8.60 -11.09 -34.69
C ALA A 511 -7.58 -11.15 -33.53
N PRO A 512 -8.00 -11.55 -32.32
CA PRO A 512 -7.10 -11.66 -31.19
C PRO A 512 -5.99 -12.68 -31.48
N GLN A 513 -4.76 -12.27 -31.25
CA GLN A 513 -3.60 -13.15 -31.28
C GLN A 513 -3.45 -13.79 -29.90
N HIS A 514 -2.97 -15.02 -29.84
CA HIS A 514 -2.62 -15.64 -28.58
C HIS A 514 -1.23 -16.24 -28.64
N TYR A 515 -0.64 -16.40 -27.47
CA TYR A 515 0.57 -17.20 -27.29
C TYR A 515 0.43 -18.09 -26.07
N THR A 516 1.08 -19.24 -26.12
CA THR A 516 1.16 -20.17 -25.00
C THR A 516 2.05 -19.58 -23.91
N VAL A 517 1.52 -19.47 -22.69
CA VAL A 517 2.29 -19.09 -21.51
C VAL A 517 2.96 -20.30 -20.90
N VAL A 518 2.21 -21.40 -20.75
CA VAL A 518 2.69 -22.68 -20.25
C VAL A 518 1.79 -23.79 -20.76
N GLU A 519 2.36 -24.94 -21.11
CA GLU A 519 1.66 -26.16 -21.47
C GLU A 519 2.22 -27.30 -20.63
N ARG A 520 1.33 -28.16 -20.12
CA ARG A 520 1.68 -29.25 -19.21
C ARG A 520 0.86 -30.48 -19.55
N SER A 521 1.52 -31.63 -19.65
CA SER A 521 0.82 -32.91 -19.70
C SER A 521 0.32 -33.26 -18.32
N CYS A 522 -0.96 -33.58 -18.27
CA CYS A 522 -1.60 -34.25 -17.16
C CYS A 522 -1.68 -35.75 -17.56
#